data_AF-A0A496PVE5-F1
#
_entry.id   AF-A0A496PVE5-F1
#
_cell.length_a   1.000
_cell.length_b   1.000
_cell.length_c   1.000
_cell.angle_alpha   90.00
_cell.angle_beta   90.00
_cell.angle_gamma   90.00
#
_symmetry.space_group_name_H-M   'P 1'
#
loop_
_entity.id
_entity.type
_entity.pdbx_description
1 polymer ?
#
loop_
_entity_poly.entity_id
_entity_poly.type
_entity_poly.pdbx_seq_one_letter_code
_entity_poly.pdbx_strand_id
1 'polypeptide(L)'
;MDLNKLANIRVIDCDRIRTYEWNNPISNGDNLLLEEVRFVRHPFLVTSLDDDFLLLEERASFDALADAGLCHFPVQIADPSKIGISVSKIGLFGFEADDLIQLAARHHDQIIIESLPTNKPTMTGYLPIEFVFRDNRFRMLLRHSTQAGCPPSLDFLFRSILRQGRFESIVERTEISGAVTRKGYYSGTMILPQFSLSDLKSASMSDNLYPPGLFEISVDCRVLNIDFPINVLLDSTDIGEKETFFHETVNLRAQSHKISSFKGQVIILNH
;
A
#
# COMPACT_ATOMS: atom_id res chain seq x y z
N MET A 1 -5.12 11.10 27.96
CA MET A 1 -5.20 10.81 26.51
C MET A 1 -4.71 12.05 25.78
N ASP A 2 -3.74 11.92 24.87
CA ASP A 2 -3.18 13.08 24.17
C ASP A 2 -4.10 13.46 23.00
N LEU A 3 -5.06 14.35 23.27
CA LEU A 3 -6.03 14.85 22.27
C LEU A 3 -5.33 15.56 21.11
N ASN A 4 -4.08 16.00 21.28
CA ASN A 4 -3.30 16.58 20.18
C ASN A 4 -3.11 15.60 19.02
N LYS A 5 -3.21 14.28 19.26
CA LYS A 5 -3.15 13.28 18.19
C LYS A 5 -4.36 13.30 17.27
N LEU A 6 -5.50 13.83 17.74
CA LEU A 6 -6.70 14.03 16.92
C LEU A 6 -6.62 15.31 16.08
N ALA A 7 -5.65 16.20 16.34
CA ALA A 7 -5.46 17.43 15.57
C ALA A 7 -5.02 17.16 14.11
N ASN A 8 -4.51 15.96 13.85
CA ASN A 8 -4.04 15.55 12.53
C ASN A 8 -5.13 14.89 11.68
N ILE A 9 -6.37 14.80 12.16
CA ILE A 9 -7.48 14.28 11.35
C ILE A 9 -8.22 15.45 10.73
N ARG A 10 -8.46 15.39 9.43
CA ARG A 10 -9.02 16.48 8.61
C ARG A 10 -9.99 15.91 7.59
N VAL A 11 -10.76 16.77 6.94
CA VAL A 11 -11.44 16.45 5.68
C VAL A 11 -10.66 17.15 4.57
N ILE A 12 -10.27 16.42 3.52
CA ILE A 12 -9.53 16.97 2.40
C ILE A 12 -10.20 16.64 1.07
N ASP A 13 -9.97 17.50 0.07
CA ASP A 13 -10.44 17.25 -1.30
C ASP A 13 -9.76 16.02 -1.91
N CYS A 14 -10.54 15.27 -2.69
CA CYS A 14 -10.08 14.06 -3.38
C CYS A 14 -8.93 14.34 -4.35
N ASP A 15 -8.98 15.46 -5.07
CA ASP A 15 -8.00 15.84 -6.10
C ASP A 15 -6.62 16.20 -5.53
N ARG A 16 -6.55 16.49 -4.23
CA ARG A 16 -5.30 16.72 -3.48
C ARG A 16 -4.64 15.45 -2.98
N ILE A 17 -5.27 14.27 -3.15
CA ILE A 17 -4.71 12.99 -2.74
C ILE A 17 -4.05 12.32 -3.95
N ARG A 18 -2.75 12.06 -3.84
CA ARG A 18 -1.92 11.36 -4.82
C ARG A 18 -1.69 9.92 -4.38
N THR A 19 -1.62 9.01 -5.35
CA THR A 19 -1.34 7.59 -5.13
C THR A 19 0.05 7.25 -5.65
N TYR A 20 0.75 6.29 -5.02
CA TYR A 20 2.03 5.78 -5.52
C TYR A 20 1.93 4.38 -6.16
N GLU A 21 0.78 3.73 -6.10
CA GLU A 21 0.52 2.42 -6.71
C GLU A 21 -0.34 2.56 -7.96
N TRP A 22 -0.19 1.73 -9.00
CA TRP A 22 -1.15 1.69 -10.10
C TRP A 22 -2.40 0.90 -9.72
N ASN A 23 -3.51 1.21 -10.38
CA ASN A 23 -4.78 0.52 -10.18
C ASN A 23 -4.69 -0.92 -10.73
N ASN A 24 -5.01 -1.91 -9.91
CA ASN A 24 -5.18 -3.30 -10.35
C ASN A 24 -6.67 -3.61 -10.54
N PRO A 25 -7.17 -3.65 -11.78
CA PRO A 25 -8.58 -3.89 -12.06
C PRO A 25 -9.06 -5.26 -11.59
N ILE A 26 -8.15 -6.23 -11.39
CA ILE A 26 -8.50 -7.57 -10.90
C ILE A 26 -8.86 -7.53 -9.40
N SER A 27 -8.27 -6.60 -8.63
CA SER A 27 -8.59 -6.40 -7.21
C SER A 27 -9.88 -5.60 -7.01
N ASN A 28 -10.35 -4.86 -8.02
CA ASN A 28 -11.59 -4.06 -7.97
C ASN A 28 -12.86 -4.92 -8.12
N GLY A 29 -12.78 -6.23 -7.82
CA GLY A 29 -13.87 -7.19 -8.01
C GLY A 29 -15.11 -6.90 -7.16
N ASP A 30 -14.97 -6.10 -6.11
CA ASP A 30 -16.09 -5.61 -5.31
C ASP A 30 -16.34 -4.15 -5.70
N ASN A 31 -17.15 -3.93 -6.75
CA ASN A 31 -17.78 -2.64 -6.98
C ASN A 31 -18.57 -2.31 -5.70
N LEU A 32 -17.99 -1.47 -4.84
CA LEU A 32 -18.67 -0.98 -3.65
C LEU A 32 -19.91 -0.21 -4.12
N LEU A 33 -21.09 -0.81 -3.96
CA LEU A 33 -22.33 -0.09 -4.10
C LEU A 33 -22.39 0.88 -2.91
N LEU A 34 -22.27 2.18 -3.16
CA LEU A 34 -22.40 3.20 -2.10
C LEU A 34 -23.68 3.05 -1.29
N GLU A 35 -24.73 2.50 -1.87
CA GLU A 35 -25.99 2.22 -1.19
C GLU A 35 -25.82 1.27 0.03
N GLU A 36 -24.78 0.44 0.02
CA GLU A 36 -24.44 -0.48 1.11
C GLU A 36 -23.51 0.17 2.14
N VAL A 37 -22.72 1.18 1.73
CA VAL A 37 -21.75 1.85 2.60
C VAL A 37 -22.41 3.07 3.26
N ARG A 38 -22.69 2.97 4.56
CA ARG A 38 -23.28 4.09 5.33
C ARG A 38 -22.23 5.05 5.90
N PHE A 39 -21.03 4.55 6.15
CA PHE A 39 -19.98 5.28 6.86
C PHE A 39 -18.61 4.95 6.28
N VAL A 40 -17.73 5.95 6.25
CA VAL A 40 -16.28 5.75 6.17
C VAL A 40 -15.79 5.39 7.57
N ARG A 41 -15.56 4.09 7.81
CA ARG A 41 -15.24 3.55 9.14
C ARG A 41 -13.89 4.07 9.66
N HIS A 42 -12.86 4.15 8.81
CA HIS A 42 -11.53 4.61 9.17
C HIS A 42 -11.14 5.83 8.31
N PRO A 43 -10.51 6.87 8.87
CA PRO A 43 -10.00 7.97 8.05
C PRO A 43 -8.87 7.44 7.18
N PHE A 44 -8.79 7.80 5.90
CA PHE A 44 -7.67 7.38 5.05
C PHE A 44 -6.33 7.85 5.64
N LEU A 45 -5.30 7.02 5.62
CA LEU A 45 -3.97 7.43 6.06
C LEU A 45 -3.28 8.18 4.92
N VAL A 46 -2.81 9.38 5.20
CA VAL A 46 -2.05 10.19 4.25
C VAL A 46 -0.82 10.79 4.90
N THR A 47 0.14 11.26 4.12
CA THR A 47 1.21 12.15 4.61
C THR A 47 1.36 13.35 3.69
N SER A 48 1.93 14.45 4.20
CA SER A 48 2.07 15.66 3.40
C SER A 48 3.07 15.48 2.24
N LEU A 49 2.61 15.91 1.07
CA LEU A 49 3.39 16.33 -0.08
C LEU A 49 3.34 17.86 -0.12
N ASP A 50 4.23 18.54 -0.83
CA ASP A 50 4.40 20.00 -0.72
C ASP A 50 3.06 20.79 -0.72
N ASP A 51 2.22 20.61 -1.74
CA ASP A 51 0.87 21.20 -1.82
C ASP A 51 -0.28 20.15 -1.72
N ASP A 52 0.07 18.87 -1.77
CA ASP A 52 -0.82 17.72 -1.89
C ASP A 52 -0.63 16.73 -0.72
N PHE A 53 -1.29 15.56 -0.80
CA PHE A 53 -1.15 14.48 0.16
C PHE A 53 -0.82 13.18 -0.56
N LEU A 54 0.06 12.37 0.02
CA LEU A 54 0.33 11.01 -0.45
C LEU A 54 -0.55 10.03 0.32
N LEU A 55 -1.38 9.27 -0.39
CA LEU A 55 -2.14 8.14 0.16
C LEU A 55 -1.17 7.06 0.64
N LEU A 56 -1.37 6.54 1.85
CA LEU A 56 -0.53 5.53 2.49
C LEU A 56 -1.26 4.20 2.75
N GLU A 57 -2.42 4.02 2.15
CA GLU A 57 -3.24 2.80 2.25
C GLU A 57 -3.57 2.25 0.87
N GLU A 58 -4.31 1.15 0.85
CA GLU A 58 -4.69 0.48 -0.38
C GLU A 58 -5.48 1.42 -1.32
N ARG A 59 -4.91 1.64 -2.51
CA ARG A 59 -5.47 2.50 -3.55
C ARG A 59 -6.89 2.08 -3.97
N ALA A 60 -7.17 0.78 -4.03
CA ALA A 60 -8.45 0.27 -4.52
C ALA A 60 -9.66 0.81 -3.73
N SER A 61 -9.55 0.88 -2.39
CA SER A 61 -10.61 1.42 -1.53
C SER A 61 -10.83 2.92 -1.73
N PHE A 62 -9.75 3.66 -1.97
CA PHE A 62 -9.81 5.09 -2.26
C PHE A 62 -10.45 5.35 -3.63
N ASP A 63 -9.95 4.70 -4.68
CA ASP A 63 -10.45 4.82 -6.04
C ASP A 63 -11.93 4.44 -6.11
N ALA A 64 -12.35 3.34 -5.47
CA ALA A 64 -13.76 2.92 -5.46
C ALA A 64 -14.71 3.96 -4.86
N LEU A 65 -14.32 4.63 -3.77
CA LEU A 65 -15.14 5.69 -3.16
C LEU A 65 -15.12 6.97 -4.00
N ALA A 66 -13.98 7.31 -4.59
CA ALA A 66 -13.84 8.47 -5.47
C ALA A 66 -14.69 8.30 -6.75
N ASP A 67 -14.61 7.13 -7.39
CA ASP A 67 -15.40 6.77 -8.58
C ASP A 67 -16.90 6.78 -8.28
N ALA A 68 -17.28 6.53 -7.03
CA ALA A 68 -18.66 6.58 -6.60
C ALA A 68 -19.15 8.02 -6.28
N GLY A 69 -18.29 9.03 -6.42
CA GLY A 69 -18.66 10.45 -6.38
C GLY A 69 -18.31 11.17 -5.08
N LEU A 70 -17.50 10.57 -4.20
CA LEU A 70 -17.00 11.29 -3.03
C LEU A 70 -15.92 12.30 -3.46
N CYS A 71 -16.23 13.59 -3.34
CA CYS A 71 -15.26 14.66 -3.61
C CYS A 71 -14.34 14.98 -2.41
N HIS A 72 -14.69 14.49 -1.21
CA HIS A 72 -13.96 14.79 0.02
C HIS A 72 -13.77 13.53 0.84
N PHE A 73 -12.65 13.44 1.56
CA PHE A 73 -12.29 12.28 2.35
C PHE A 73 -11.88 12.68 3.77
N PRO A 74 -12.37 11.99 4.81
CA PRO A 74 -11.79 12.10 6.13
C PRO A 74 -10.44 11.39 6.13
N VAL A 75 -9.39 12.09 6.54
CA VAL A 75 -8.01 11.61 6.49
C VAL A 75 -7.28 11.84 7.80
N GLN A 76 -6.33 10.96 8.11
CA GLN A 76 -5.34 11.16 9.17
C GLN A 76 -4.00 11.48 8.52
N ILE A 77 -3.47 12.67 8.82
CA ILE A 77 -2.18 13.13 8.32
C ILE A 77 -1.06 12.58 9.23
N ALA A 78 -0.30 11.63 8.72
CA ALA A 78 0.86 11.03 9.35
C ALA A 78 2.09 11.92 9.22
N ASP A 79 2.80 12.09 10.35
CA ASP A 79 4.12 12.70 10.39
C ASP A 79 5.12 11.81 9.62
N PRO A 80 5.82 12.33 8.59
CA PRO A 80 6.80 11.57 7.82
C PRO A 80 7.83 10.80 8.65
N SER A 81 8.22 11.33 9.81
CA SER A 81 9.22 10.71 10.69
C SER A 81 8.71 9.49 11.45
N LYS A 82 7.39 9.25 11.44
CA LYS A 82 6.71 8.15 12.15
C LYS A 82 6.14 7.10 11.21
N ILE A 83 6.48 7.19 9.92
CA ILE A 83 6.04 6.23 8.90
C ILE A 83 7.14 5.17 8.76
N GLY A 84 6.79 3.93 9.09
CA GLY A 84 7.59 2.76 8.74
C GLY A 84 7.08 2.17 7.43
N ILE A 85 7.99 1.88 6.50
CA ILE A 85 7.70 1.21 5.24
C ILE A 85 8.45 -0.12 5.25
N SER A 86 7.71 -1.21 5.15
CA SER A 86 8.25 -2.54 4.89
C SER A 86 7.75 -3.04 3.54
N VAL A 87 8.48 -3.99 2.98
CA VAL A 87 8.03 -4.74 1.81
C VAL A 87 7.84 -6.17 2.24
N SER A 88 6.63 -6.69 2.05
CA SER A 88 6.35 -8.08 2.37
C SER A 88 7.15 -9.00 1.44
N LYS A 89 7.43 -10.20 1.91
CA LYS A 89 7.79 -11.29 1.02
C LYS A 89 6.60 -11.60 0.11
N ILE A 90 6.83 -11.78 -1.18
CA ILE A 90 5.76 -11.96 -2.16
C ILE A 90 5.71 -13.42 -2.60
N GLY A 91 4.54 -14.03 -2.55
CA GLY A 91 4.26 -15.35 -3.10
C GLY A 91 3.84 -15.23 -4.56
N LEU A 92 4.41 -16.07 -5.40
CA LEU A 92 4.11 -16.14 -6.83
C LEU A 92 3.23 -17.36 -7.12
N PHE A 93 2.21 -17.19 -7.95
CA PHE A 93 1.32 -18.25 -8.39
C PHE A 93 1.28 -18.29 -9.90
N GLY A 94 1.55 -19.46 -10.50
CA GLY A 94 1.55 -19.61 -11.97
C GLY A 94 2.72 -18.92 -12.68
N PHE A 95 3.71 -18.44 -11.93
CA PHE A 95 4.96 -17.87 -12.46
C PHE A 95 6.13 -18.71 -11.94
N GLU A 96 6.89 -19.36 -12.83
CA GLU A 96 7.93 -20.32 -12.49
C GLU A 96 9.35 -19.82 -12.84
N ALA A 97 10.37 -20.63 -12.52
CA ALA A 97 11.76 -20.28 -12.81
C ALA A 97 12.03 -20.12 -14.32
N ASP A 98 11.41 -20.96 -15.15
CA ASP A 98 11.55 -20.89 -16.61
C ASP A 98 10.98 -19.59 -17.17
N ASP A 99 9.88 -19.09 -16.61
CA ASP A 99 9.29 -17.80 -16.98
C ASP A 99 10.24 -16.64 -16.66
N LEU A 100 10.88 -16.68 -15.47
CA LEU A 100 11.88 -15.70 -15.07
C LEU A 100 13.06 -15.66 -16.05
N ILE A 101 13.56 -16.83 -16.45
CA ILE A 101 14.68 -16.96 -17.40
C ILE A 101 14.28 -16.43 -18.78
N GLN A 102 13.09 -16.78 -19.26
CA GLN A 102 12.57 -16.28 -20.53
C GLN A 102 12.38 -14.76 -20.52
N LEU A 103 11.91 -14.20 -19.40
CA LEU A 103 11.74 -12.76 -19.23
C LEU A 103 13.09 -12.04 -19.35
N ALA A 104 14.11 -12.52 -18.64
CA ALA A 104 15.45 -11.92 -18.71
C ALA A 104 16.09 -12.06 -20.09
N ALA A 105 15.90 -13.19 -20.78
CA ALA A 105 16.41 -13.38 -22.13
C ALA A 105 15.82 -12.36 -23.13
N ARG A 106 14.53 -12.00 -22.98
CA ARG A 106 13.87 -11.00 -23.82
C ARG A 106 14.33 -9.57 -23.54
N HIS A 107 14.81 -9.29 -22.32
CA HIS A 107 15.18 -7.95 -21.85
C HIS A 107 16.61 -7.92 -21.27
N HIS A 108 17.55 -8.55 -21.98
CA HIS A 108 18.93 -8.73 -21.54
C HIS A 108 19.70 -7.41 -21.31
N ASP A 109 19.22 -6.30 -21.86
CA ASP A 109 19.75 -4.95 -21.68
C ASP A 109 19.29 -4.27 -20.37
N GLN A 110 18.25 -4.80 -19.74
CA GLN A 110 17.61 -4.25 -18.55
C GLN A 110 17.61 -5.21 -17.36
N ILE A 111 17.74 -6.51 -17.62
CA ILE A 111 17.60 -7.57 -16.62
C ILE A 111 18.83 -8.48 -16.68
N ILE A 112 19.49 -8.63 -15.54
CA ILE A 112 20.58 -9.59 -15.36
C ILE A 112 20.11 -10.63 -14.33
N ILE A 113 20.25 -11.92 -14.64
CA ILE A 113 19.98 -13.00 -13.68
C ILE A 113 21.30 -13.64 -13.27
N GLU A 114 21.50 -13.80 -11.97
CA GLU A 114 22.59 -14.56 -11.37
C GLU A 114 22.02 -15.69 -10.50
N SER A 115 22.63 -16.88 -10.51
CA SER A 115 22.30 -17.94 -9.56
C SER A 115 22.98 -17.68 -8.22
N LEU A 116 22.28 -17.91 -7.11
CA LEU A 116 22.83 -17.76 -5.76
C LEU A 116 23.42 -19.08 -5.24
N PRO A 117 24.46 -19.03 -4.38
CA PRO A 117 25.11 -17.84 -3.83
C PRO A 117 26.05 -17.13 -4.83
N THR A 118 26.04 -15.79 -4.82
CA THR A 118 27.00 -14.94 -5.54
C THR A 118 27.76 -14.08 -4.53
N ASN A 119 29.09 -14.00 -4.64
CA ASN A 119 29.91 -13.11 -3.82
C ASN A 119 30.02 -11.70 -4.41
N LYS A 120 29.33 -11.42 -5.51
CA LYS A 120 29.45 -10.14 -6.21
C LYS A 120 28.68 -9.04 -5.47
N PRO A 121 29.28 -7.87 -5.25
CA PRO A 121 28.57 -6.71 -4.74
C PRO A 121 27.47 -6.30 -5.73
N THR A 122 26.39 -5.71 -5.20
CA THR A 122 25.34 -5.11 -6.03
C THR A 122 25.95 -4.01 -6.89
N MET A 123 25.74 -4.06 -8.20
CA MET A 123 26.18 -3.00 -9.10
C MET A 123 25.36 -1.73 -8.84
N THR A 124 26.03 -0.57 -8.79
CA THR A 124 25.37 0.73 -8.68
C THR A 124 24.41 0.94 -9.86
N GLY A 125 23.21 1.45 -9.60
CA GLY A 125 22.18 1.65 -10.63
C GLY A 125 21.39 0.39 -10.98
N TYR A 126 21.42 -0.64 -10.13
CA TYR A 126 20.57 -1.82 -10.24
C TYR A 126 19.78 -2.05 -8.95
N LEU A 127 18.53 -2.47 -9.11
CA LEU A 127 17.63 -2.91 -8.06
C LEU A 127 17.74 -4.45 -7.93
N PRO A 128 18.31 -4.98 -6.83
CA PRO A 128 18.41 -6.41 -6.64
C PRO A 128 17.09 -6.99 -6.12
N ILE A 129 16.62 -8.07 -6.75
CA ILE A 129 15.43 -8.83 -6.35
C ILE A 129 15.86 -10.28 -6.20
N GLU A 130 15.48 -10.92 -5.09
CA GLU A 130 15.72 -12.34 -4.90
C GLU A 130 14.47 -13.15 -5.23
N PHE A 131 14.66 -14.25 -5.96
CA PHE A 131 13.63 -15.24 -6.22
C PHE A 131 14.03 -16.57 -5.61
N VAL A 132 13.06 -17.28 -5.05
CA VAL A 132 13.23 -18.63 -4.51
C VAL A 132 12.15 -19.51 -5.12
N PHE A 133 12.56 -20.44 -5.98
CA PHE A 133 11.69 -21.44 -6.62
C PHE A 133 12.14 -22.83 -6.19
N ARG A 134 11.38 -23.48 -5.30
CA ARG A 134 11.76 -24.77 -4.70
C ARG A 134 13.17 -24.68 -4.09
N ASP A 135 14.13 -25.44 -4.62
CA ASP A 135 15.53 -25.48 -4.17
C ASP A 135 16.44 -24.48 -4.90
N ASN A 136 15.92 -23.75 -5.89
CA ASN A 136 16.69 -22.81 -6.69
C ASN A 136 16.52 -21.38 -6.18
N ARG A 137 17.63 -20.67 -6.00
CA ARG A 137 17.66 -19.25 -5.65
C ARG A 137 18.30 -18.45 -6.77
N PHE A 138 17.60 -17.41 -7.20
CA PHE A 138 18.05 -16.49 -8.24
C PHE A 138 18.13 -15.08 -7.68
N ARG A 139 19.11 -14.32 -8.14
CA ARG A 139 19.22 -12.89 -7.94
C ARG A 139 19.01 -12.21 -9.28
N MET A 140 17.95 -11.44 -9.40
CA MET A 140 17.68 -10.61 -10.55
C MET A 140 18.14 -9.18 -10.25
N LEU A 141 18.94 -8.60 -11.14
CA LEU A 141 19.35 -7.20 -11.07
C LEU A 141 18.60 -6.46 -12.16
N LEU A 142 17.68 -5.58 -11.75
CA LEU A 142 16.92 -4.73 -12.67
C LEU A 142 17.62 -3.39 -12.82
N ARG A 143 17.89 -2.96 -14.06
CA ARG A 143 18.46 -1.63 -14.31
C ARG A 143 17.52 -0.56 -13.75
N HIS A 144 18.08 0.34 -12.95
CA HIS A 144 17.36 1.36 -12.20
C HIS A 144 18.02 2.73 -12.45
N SER A 145 17.31 3.64 -13.11
CA SER A 145 17.68 5.06 -13.10
C SER A 145 17.29 5.64 -11.74
N THR A 146 18.26 6.15 -10.97
CA THR A 146 18.11 6.61 -9.58
C THR A 146 17.19 7.83 -9.38
N GLN A 147 16.29 8.18 -10.30
CA GLN A 147 15.65 9.49 -10.31
C GLN A 147 14.13 9.58 -10.51
N ALA A 148 13.34 8.51 -10.66
CA ALA A 148 11.88 8.69 -10.66
C ALA A 148 11.08 7.39 -10.47
N GLY A 149 10.47 7.23 -9.28
CA GLY A 149 9.38 6.29 -9.04
C GLY A 149 9.72 4.81 -9.26
N CYS A 150 8.70 4.04 -9.62
CA CYS A 150 8.84 2.62 -9.94
C CYS A 150 9.69 2.42 -11.20
N PRO A 151 10.77 1.62 -11.14
CA PRO A 151 11.56 1.32 -12.33
C PRO A 151 10.70 0.68 -13.42
N PRO A 152 10.81 1.10 -14.69
CA PRO A 152 10.04 0.49 -15.78
C PRO A 152 10.26 -1.03 -15.89
N SER A 153 11.47 -1.50 -15.57
CA SER A 153 11.83 -2.92 -15.52
C SER A 153 11.09 -3.67 -14.40
N LEU A 154 10.83 -3.01 -13.27
CA LEU A 154 10.06 -3.56 -12.15
C LEU A 154 8.58 -3.64 -12.52
N ASP A 155 7.99 -2.55 -13.02
CA ASP A 155 6.61 -2.55 -13.51
C ASP A 155 6.39 -3.65 -14.56
N PHE A 156 7.30 -3.76 -15.52
CA PHE A 156 7.25 -4.79 -16.56
C PHE A 156 7.31 -6.22 -16.01
N LEU A 157 8.17 -6.47 -15.01
CA LEU A 157 8.25 -7.76 -14.32
C LEU A 157 6.90 -8.12 -13.69
N PHE A 158 6.29 -7.19 -12.96
CA PHE A 158 5.00 -7.43 -12.30
C PHE A 158 3.85 -7.60 -13.29
N ARG A 159 3.81 -6.84 -14.38
CA ARG A 159 2.86 -7.07 -15.47
C ARG A 159 3.04 -8.45 -16.10
N SER A 160 4.27 -8.93 -16.22
CA SER A 160 4.55 -10.27 -16.75
C SER A 160 4.07 -11.37 -15.78
N ILE A 161 4.27 -11.17 -14.48
CA ILE A 161 3.73 -12.06 -13.43
C ILE A 161 2.20 -12.09 -13.52
N LEU A 162 1.53 -10.95 -13.62
CA LEU A 162 0.06 -10.87 -13.74
C LEU A 162 -0.51 -11.45 -15.04
N ARG A 163 0.28 -11.47 -16.13
CA ARG A 163 -0.14 -12.11 -17.39
C ARG A 163 -0.12 -13.63 -17.32
N GLN A 164 0.79 -14.20 -16.54
CA GLN A 164 0.95 -15.65 -16.42
C GLN A 164 0.19 -16.22 -15.22
N GLY A 165 0.03 -15.43 -14.16
CA GLY A 165 -0.69 -15.82 -12.97
C GLY A 165 -0.96 -14.63 -12.06
N ARG A 166 -0.53 -14.72 -10.80
CA ARG A 166 -0.78 -13.67 -9.80
C ARG A 166 0.30 -13.67 -8.73
N PHE A 167 0.32 -12.61 -7.92
CA PHE A 167 1.17 -12.52 -6.74
C PHE A 167 0.36 -12.07 -5.54
N GLU A 168 0.79 -12.46 -4.34
CA GLU A 168 0.18 -12.04 -3.07
C GLU A 168 1.26 -11.81 -2.03
N SER A 169 1.03 -10.88 -1.09
CA SER A 169 1.89 -10.74 0.09
C SER A 169 1.81 -11.99 0.97
N ILE A 170 2.97 -12.51 1.38
CA ILE A 170 3.10 -13.60 2.33
C ILE A 170 3.15 -12.98 3.73
N VAL A 171 2.05 -13.16 4.47
CA VAL A 171 2.03 -12.87 5.90
C VAL A 171 2.81 -13.97 6.62
N GLU A 172 4.03 -13.66 7.06
CA GLU A 172 4.80 -14.55 7.93
C GLU A 172 4.09 -14.67 9.28
N ARG A 173 3.22 -15.68 9.41
CA ARG A 173 2.62 -16.02 10.69
C ARG A 173 3.74 -16.53 11.59
N THR A 174 4.13 -15.74 12.59
CA THR A 174 4.88 -16.24 13.74
C THR A 174 4.19 -17.50 14.21
N GLU A 175 4.93 -18.62 14.20
CA GLU A 175 4.39 -19.95 14.43
C GLU A 175 3.56 -19.97 15.71
N ILE A 176 2.24 -19.93 15.57
CA ILE A 176 1.34 -20.29 16.66
C ILE A 176 1.50 -21.80 16.77
N SER A 177 2.33 -22.19 17.74
CA SER A 177 2.63 -23.58 18.07
C SER A 177 1.34 -24.42 18.08
N GLY A 178 1.16 -25.25 17.05
CA GLY A 178 0.08 -26.22 16.96
C GLY A 178 -0.95 -26.01 15.84
N ALA A 179 -0.93 -24.91 15.09
CA ALA A 179 -1.79 -24.79 13.91
C ALA A 179 -1.10 -25.44 12.70
N VAL A 180 -1.70 -26.51 12.15
CA VAL A 180 -1.38 -27.06 10.83
C VAL A 180 -1.64 -25.96 9.79
N THR A 181 -0.63 -25.14 9.54
CA THR A 181 -0.68 -24.08 8.56
C THR A 181 -0.62 -24.73 7.19
N ARG A 182 -1.69 -24.60 6.41
CA ARG A 182 -1.66 -24.87 4.98
C ARG A 182 -0.58 -23.95 4.40
N LYS A 183 0.60 -24.48 4.09
CA LYS A 183 1.58 -23.78 3.25
C LYS A 183 0.82 -23.36 2.00
N GLY A 184 0.74 -22.07 1.73
CA GLY A 184 0.21 -21.60 0.46
C GLY A 184 0.97 -22.31 -0.65
N TYR A 185 0.25 -22.88 -1.63
CA TYR A 185 0.88 -23.50 -2.80
C TYR A 185 1.33 -22.38 -3.75
N TYR A 186 2.40 -21.68 -3.41
CA TYR A 186 3.08 -20.74 -4.30
C TYR A 186 4.14 -21.48 -5.13
N SER A 187 4.28 -21.12 -6.41
CA SER A 187 5.32 -21.67 -7.31
C SER A 187 6.71 -21.19 -6.92
N GLY A 188 6.81 -19.99 -6.36
CA GLY A 188 8.02 -19.42 -5.78
C GLY A 188 7.73 -18.22 -4.91
N THR A 189 8.79 -17.62 -4.37
CA THR A 189 8.70 -16.39 -3.60
C THR A 189 9.67 -15.35 -4.12
N MET A 190 9.29 -14.09 -4.02
CA MET A 190 10.08 -12.93 -4.41
C MET A 190 10.33 -12.06 -3.19
N ILE A 191 11.57 -11.56 -3.07
CA ILE A 191 11.99 -10.64 -2.02
C ILE A 191 12.52 -9.40 -2.72
N LEU A 192 11.84 -8.28 -2.49
CA LEU A 192 12.22 -6.97 -2.97
C LEU A 192 13.17 -6.29 -1.96
N PRO A 193 13.98 -5.32 -2.40
CA PRO A 193 14.77 -4.51 -1.47
C PRO A 193 13.86 -3.56 -0.69
N GLN A 194 14.43 -2.88 0.31
CA GLN A 194 13.70 -1.84 1.03
C GLN A 194 13.51 -0.60 0.15
N PHE A 195 12.37 0.06 0.34
CA PHE A 195 12.05 1.35 -0.24
C PHE A 195 11.80 2.37 0.86
N SER A 196 12.06 3.63 0.52
CA SER A 196 11.91 4.78 1.38
C SER A 196 10.64 5.56 1.07
N LEU A 197 10.24 6.45 1.98
CA LEU A 197 9.13 7.37 1.72
C LEU A 197 9.41 8.29 0.54
N SER A 198 10.68 8.67 0.31
CA SER A 198 11.09 9.44 -0.86
C SER A 198 10.84 8.68 -2.17
N ASP A 199 10.98 7.36 -2.18
CA ASP A 199 10.71 6.55 -3.37
C ASP A 199 9.20 6.58 -3.70
N LEU A 200 8.35 6.44 -2.68
CA LEU A 200 6.88 6.53 -2.84
C LEU A 200 6.44 7.92 -3.29
N LYS A 201 7.02 8.98 -2.70
CA LYS A 201 6.77 10.38 -3.12
C LYS A 201 7.20 10.62 -4.57
N SER A 202 8.35 10.08 -4.96
CA SER A 202 8.82 10.20 -6.34
C SER A 202 7.90 9.45 -7.31
N ALA A 203 7.38 8.29 -6.92
CA ALA A 203 6.38 7.57 -7.69
C ALA A 203 5.09 8.38 -7.85
N SER A 204 4.57 8.99 -6.78
CA SER A 204 3.32 9.78 -6.87
C SER A 204 3.45 11.09 -7.66
N MET A 205 4.66 11.64 -7.77
CA MET A 205 4.95 12.82 -8.59
C MET A 205 5.29 12.48 -10.05
N SER A 206 5.45 11.20 -10.37
CA SER A 206 5.74 10.72 -11.72
C SER A 206 4.61 9.83 -12.23
N ASP A 207 4.62 9.51 -13.52
CA ASP A 207 3.71 8.50 -14.07
C ASP A 207 4.19 7.06 -13.81
N ASN A 208 5.26 6.90 -13.02
CA ASN A 208 5.92 5.62 -12.74
C ASN A 208 5.44 5.07 -11.38
N LEU A 209 4.20 4.58 -11.35
CA LEU A 209 3.59 4.01 -10.15
C LEU A 209 4.05 2.58 -9.88
N TYR A 210 4.08 2.19 -8.61
CA TYR A 210 4.44 0.84 -8.18
C TYR A 210 3.29 -0.15 -8.32
N PRO A 211 3.57 -1.45 -8.53
CA PRO A 211 2.58 -2.51 -8.38
C PRO A 211 1.85 -2.42 -7.04
N PRO A 212 0.54 -2.71 -7.00
CA PRO A 212 -0.22 -2.62 -5.76
C PRO A 212 0.14 -3.76 -4.81
N GLY A 213 0.00 -3.51 -3.51
CA GLY A 213 0.18 -4.52 -2.47
C GLY A 213 1.63 -4.91 -2.22
N LEU A 214 2.59 -4.09 -2.63
CA LEU A 214 4.01 -4.32 -2.35
C LEU A 214 4.43 -3.79 -0.97
N PHE A 215 3.80 -2.70 -0.53
CA PHE A 215 4.24 -1.98 0.64
C PHE A 215 3.31 -2.21 1.82
N GLU A 216 3.92 -2.51 2.96
CA GLU A 216 3.28 -2.48 4.26
C GLU A 216 3.62 -1.15 4.92
N ILE A 217 2.60 -0.32 5.11
CA ILE A 217 2.77 0.97 5.78
C ILE A 217 2.37 0.83 7.25
N SER A 218 3.26 1.26 8.13
CA SER A 218 3.03 1.32 9.58
C SER A 218 3.15 2.75 10.06
N VAL A 219 2.21 3.18 10.90
CA VAL A 219 2.22 4.52 11.51
C VAL A 219 1.85 4.41 12.97
N ASP A 220 2.58 5.13 13.80
CA ASP A 220 2.26 5.26 15.22
C ASP A 220 0.91 5.98 15.43
N CYS A 221 0.08 5.39 16.27
CA CYS A 221 -1.20 6.00 16.72
C CYS A 221 -2.20 6.22 15.58
N ARG A 222 -2.44 5.20 14.75
CA ARG A 222 -3.55 5.14 13.80
C ARG A 222 -4.89 5.39 14.50
N VAL A 223 -5.71 6.29 13.96
CA VAL A 223 -7.08 6.54 14.42
C VAL A 223 -8.03 5.67 13.60
N LEU A 224 -8.93 4.98 14.29
CA LEU A 224 -9.80 3.95 13.71
C LEU A 224 -11.23 4.15 14.21
N ASN A 225 -12.22 3.64 13.47
CA ASN A 225 -13.64 3.67 13.82
C ASN A 225 -14.18 5.09 14.06
N ILE A 226 -13.89 6.01 13.12
CA ILE A 226 -14.48 7.34 13.10
C ILE A 226 -15.92 7.32 12.60
N ASP A 227 -16.34 6.28 11.88
CA ASP A 227 -17.70 6.09 11.34
C ASP A 227 -18.28 7.41 10.78
N PHE A 228 -17.55 8.00 9.82
CA PHE A 228 -17.96 9.29 9.25
C PHE A 228 -19.07 9.09 8.22
N PRO A 229 -20.24 9.74 8.35
CA PRO A 229 -21.37 9.45 7.47
C PRO A 229 -21.10 9.81 6.01
N ILE A 230 -21.36 8.88 5.10
CA ILE A 230 -21.13 9.10 3.66
C ILE A 230 -22.08 10.17 3.09
N ASN A 231 -23.30 10.27 3.60
CA ASN A 231 -24.24 11.31 3.16
C ASN A 231 -23.71 12.73 3.42
N VAL A 232 -22.90 12.94 4.46
CA VAL A 232 -22.23 14.22 4.72
C VAL A 232 -21.11 14.46 3.70
N LEU A 233 -20.37 13.42 3.30
CA LEU A 233 -19.31 13.53 2.28
C LEU A 233 -19.86 13.82 0.89
N LEU A 234 -20.99 13.20 0.53
CA LEU A 234 -21.69 13.36 -0.74
C LEU A 234 -22.46 14.69 -0.85
N ASP A 235 -22.78 15.31 0.27
CA ASP A 235 -23.49 16.59 0.26
C ASP A 235 -22.66 17.68 -0.45
N SER A 236 -23.33 18.60 -1.14
CA SER A 236 -22.70 19.75 -1.83
C SER A 236 -22.14 20.82 -0.89
N THR A 237 -22.27 20.65 0.43
CA THR A 237 -21.73 21.55 1.43
C THR A 237 -20.22 21.76 1.25
N ASP A 238 -19.75 22.97 1.55
CA ASP A 238 -18.33 23.33 1.56
C ASP A 238 -17.49 22.44 2.50
N ILE A 239 -16.23 22.23 2.13
CA ILE A 239 -15.29 21.42 2.90
C ILE A 239 -15.12 21.90 4.35
N GLY A 240 -15.15 23.22 4.59
CA GLY A 240 -14.98 23.79 5.93
C GLY A 240 -16.12 23.44 6.88
N GLU A 241 -17.35 23.32 6.38
CA GLU A 241 -18.49 22.87 7.18
C GLU A 241 -18.39 21.36 7.47
N LYS A 242 -17.94 20.56 6.51
CA LYS A 242 -17.69 19.11 6.72
C LYS A 242 -16.58 18.88 7.74
N GLU A 243 -15.51 19.67 7.68
CA GLU A 243 -14.41 19.65 8.65
C GLU A 243 -14.90 20.07 10.05
N THR A 244 -15.73 21.11 10.14
CA THR A 244 -16.36 21.53 11.40
C THR A 244 -17.22 20.42 12.00
N PHE A 245 -18.13 19.84 11.20
CA PHE A 245 -18.97 18.70 11.62
C PHE A 245 -18.12 17.51 12.09
N PHE A 246 -17.00 17.25 11.40
CA PHE A 246 -16.09 16.19 11.79
C PHE A 246 -15.42 16.44 13.15
N HIS A 247 -14.91 17.65 13.37
CA HIS A 247 -14.32 18.02 14.66
C HIS A 247 -15.33 18.01 15.80
N GLU A 248 -16.57 18.48 15.57
CA GLU A 248 -17.64 18.38 16.55
C GLU A 248 -17.96 16.93 16.91
N THR A 249 -18.04 16.05 15.91
CA THR A 249 -18.26 14.61 16.11
C THR A 249 -17.15 13.99 16.95
N VAL A 250 -15.90 14.30 16.65
CA VAL A 250 -14.73 13.80 17.40
C VAL A 250 -14.75 14.34 18.83
N ASN A 251 -15.02 15.63 19.02
CA ASN A 251 -15.10 16.26 20.33
C ASN A 251 -16.23 15.68 21.19
N LEU A 252 -17.41 15.46 20.61
CA LEU A 252 -18.53 14.83 21.30
C LEU A 252 -18.18 13.41 21.77
N ARG A 253 -17.48 12.64 20.94
CA ARG A 253 -16.99 11.29 21.31
C ARG A 253 -15.96 11.35 22.42
N ALA A 254 -15.05 12.33 22.39
CA ALA A 254 -14.07 12.54 23.44
C ALA A 254 -14.75 12.88 24.78
N GLN A 255 -15.69 13.83 24.79
CA GLN A 255 -16.46 14.23 25.98
C GLN A 255 -17.32 13.07 26.52
N SER A 256 -17.85 12.23 25.63
CA SER A 256 -18.64 11.05 25.98
C SER A 256 -17.79 9.84 26.39
N HIS A 257 -16.46 9.97 26.50
CA HIS A 257 -15.53 8.89 26.83
C HIS A 257 -15.61 7.68 25.88
N LYS A 258 -15.98 7.91 24.61
CA LYS A 258 -16.08 6.88 23.57
C LYS A 258 -14.77 6.68 22.80
N ILE A 259 -13.67 7.31 23.23
CA ILE A 259 -12.36 7.14 22.60
C ILE A 259 -11.45 6.35 23.54
N SER A 260 -10.92 5.24 23.02
CA SER A 260 -9.94 4.40 23.71
C SER A 260 -8.59 4.49 23.00
N SER A 261 -7.51 4.41 23.77
CA SER A 261 -6.15 4.36 23.25
C SER A 261 -5.50 3.06 23.71
N PHE A 262 -4.89 2.36 22.76
CA PHE A 262 -4.18 1.12 23.01
C PHE A 262 -2.69 1.32 22.71
N LYS A 263 -1.83 0.57 23.41
CA LYS A 263 -0.39 0.49 23.13
C LYS A 263 -0.06 -0.96 22.77
N GLY A 264 0.74 -1.15 21.74
CA GLY A 264 1.10 -2.48 21.22
C GLY A 264 0.29 -2.90 20.00
N GLN A 265 0.30 -4.19 19.68
CA GLN A 265 -0.41 -4.74 18.54
C GLN A 265 -1.91 -4.83 18.84
N VAL A 266 -2.73 -4.24 17.97
CA VAL A 266 -4.19 -4.30 18.05
C VAL A 266 -4.69 -5.08 16.85
N ILE A 267 -5.47 -6.13 17.09
CA ILE A 267 -6.15 -6.91 16.05
C ILE A 267 -7.59 -6.46 16.03
N ILE A 268 -8.03 -5.86 14.92
CA ILE A 268 -9.43 -5.49 14.71
C ILE A 268 -10.08 -6.52 13.80
N LEU A 269 -11.15 -7.14 14.28
CA LEU A 269 -11.98 -8.04 13.49
C LEU A 269 -13.02 -7.18 12.76
N ASN A 270 -12.65 -6.71 11.57
CA ASN A 270 -13.57 -6.01 10.68
C ASN A 270 -14.47 -7.06 10.01
N HIS A 271 -15.71 -7.15 10.50
CA HIS A 271 -16.84 -7.72 9.77
C HIS A 271 -17.52 -6.65 8.93
#